data_AF-A0AAX6RJZ4-F1
#
_entry.id   AF-A0AAX6RJZ4-F1
#
_cell.length_a   1.000
_cell.length_b   1.000
_cell.length_c   1.000
_cell.angle_alpha   90.00
_cell.angle_beta   90.00
_cell.angle_gamma   90.00
#
_symmetry.space_group_name_H-M   'P 1'
#
loop_
_entity.id
_entity.type
_entity.pdbx_description
1 polymer ?
#
loop_
_entity_poly.entity_id
_entity_poly.type
_entity_poly.pdbx_seq_one_letter_code
_entity_poly.pdbx_strand_id
1 'polypeptide(L)'
;MTAAHCQARPAREFRAGRYRSAPSERLVAMPRKIEEIKDFLLTARRKDAKSVKIKKNKDNVKFKVRCSRYLYTLVITDKEKAEKLKQSLPPGLAVKELK
;
A
#
# COMPACT_ATOMS: atom_id res chain seq x y z
N MET A 1 -2.53 -48.95 44.51
CA MET A 1 -1.49 -47.90 44.70
C MET A 1 -0.55 -48.10 43.52
N THR A 2 -0.40 -47.24 42.53
CA THR A 2 -0.32 -45.77 42.53
C THR A 2 -0.43 -45.28 41.08
N ALA A 3 -1.12 -44.15 40.91
CA ALA A 3 -0.91 -43.08 39.94
C ALA A 3 -0.36 -43.39 38.52
N ALA A 4 -1.10 -42.96 37.49
CA ALA A 4 -0.74 -41.74 36.75
C ALA A 4 -1.85 -41.38 35.76
N HIS A 5 -2.75 -40.52 36.22
CA HIS A 5 -3.70 -39.82 35.37
C HIS A 5 -2.93 -38.70 34.65
N CYS A 6 -2.52 -38.96 33.41
CA CYS A 6 -1.76 -38.00 32.61
C CYS A 6 -2.73 -37.05 31.91
N GLN A 7 -3.14 -35.98 32.61
CA GLN A 7 -3.87 -34.88 32.00
C GLN A 7 -2.89 -34.04 31.15
N ALA A 8 -2.96 -34.22 29.83
CA ALA A 8 -2.27 -33.35 28.89
C ALA A 8 -2.89 -31.94 28.97
N ARG A 9 -2.06 -30.96 29.32
CA ARG A 9 -2.43 -29.54 29.43
C ARG A 9 -2.82 -28.99 28.05
N PRO A 10 -3.80 -28.07 27.96
CA PRO A 10 -4.15 -27.43 26.70
C PRO A 10 -2.97 -26.59 26.20
N ALA A 11 -2.60 -26.81 24.94
CA ALA A 11 -1.66 -25.98 24.21
C ALA A 11 -2.16 -24.54 24.22
N ARG A 12 -1.44 -23.65 24.89
CA ARG A 12 -1.56 -22.20 24.72
C ARG A 12 -1.30 -21.90 23.24
N GLU A 13 -2.36 -21.69 22.47
CA GLU A 13 -2.23 -21.20 21.11
C GLU A 13 -1.49 -19.86 21.15
N PHE A 14 -0.31 -19.93 20.55
CA PHE A 14 0.62 -18.84 20.36
C PHE A 14 -0.12 -17.71 19.63
N ARG A 15 -0.28 -16.60 20.35
CA ARG A 15 -0.70 -15.29 19.86
C ARG A 15 -0.04 -15.06 18.49
N ALA A 16 -0.80 -15.12 17.40
CA ALA A 16 -0.38 -14.71 16.06
C ALA A 16 -0.26 -13.18 16.02
N GLY A 17 0.73 -12.68 16.74
CA GLY A 17 1.11 -11.28 16.79
C GLY A 17 2.13 -10.99 15.70
N ARG A 18 1.74 -10.09 14.80
CA ARG A 18 2.64 -9.20 14.02
C ARG A 18 3.38 -9.81 12.83
N TYR A 19 2.64 -10.12 11.76
CA TYR A 19 3.10 -9.68 10.43
C TYR A 19 2.55 -8.28 10.17
N ARG A 20 3.02 -7.28 10.94
CA ARG A 20 3.12 -5.93 10.37
C ARG A 20 4.29 -6.03 9.41
N SER A 21 4.00 -6.40 8.18
CA SER A 21 4.91 -6.21 7.05
C SER A 21 5.26 -4.72 7.06
N ALA A 22 6.41 -4.39 7.68
CA ALA A 22 6.97 -3.07 7.63
C ALA A 22 7.15 -2.76 6.15
N PRO A 23 6.39 -1.81 5.57
CA PRO A 23 6.71 -1.40 4.23
C PRO A 23 8.12 -0.85 4.31
N SER A 24 8.97 -1.23 3.37
CA SER A 24 10.29 -0.64 3.22
C SER A 24 10.12 0.86 2.92
N GLU A 25 9.89 1.67 3.95
CA GLU A 25 9.93 3.13 3.97
C GLU A 25 11.35 3.59 4.28
N ARG A 26 12.34 2.90 3.69
CA ARG A 26 13.65 3.51 3.50
C ARG A 26 13.49 4.56 2.41
N LEU A 27 13.19 5.77 2.88
CA LEU A 27 13.76 7.07 2.54
C LEU A 27 12.67 8.10 2.86
N VAL A 28 12.91 8.87 3.93
CA VAL A 28 12.07 9.95 4.46
C VAL A 28 12.02 11.09 3.45
N ALA A 29 11.35 10.83 2.34
CA ALA A 29 11.01 11.79 1.31
C ALA A 29 9.71 12.45 1.74
N MET A 30 9.77 13.74 2.07
CA MET A 30 8.61 14.53 2.47
C MET A 30 7.39 14.21 1.57
N PRO A 31 6.29 13.70 2.14
CA PRO A 31 5.12 13.36 1.34
C PRO A 31 4.46 14.65 0.83
N ARG A 32 4.07 14.65 -0.44
CA ARG A 32 3.31 15.74 -1.07
C ARG A 32 1.92 15.21 -1.44
N LYS A 33 0.88 15.88 -0.97
CA LYS A 33 -0.50 15.59 -1.38
C LYS A 33 -0.78 16.27 -2.72
N ILE A 34 -1.39 15.53 -3.64
CA ILE A 34 -1.98 16.09 -4.86
C ILE A 34 -3.49 16.04 -4.68
N GLU A 35 -4.17 17.15 -4.96
CA GLU A 35 -5.63 17.26 -4.87
C GLU A 35 -6.29 17.03 -6.24
N GLU A 36 -5.62 17.43 -7.32
CA GLU A 36 -6.15 17.31 -8.67
C GLU A 36 -5.67 16.08 -9.45
N ILE A 37 -6.57 15.50 -10.24
CA ILE A 37 -6.27 14.36 -11.11
C ILE A 37 -5.33 14.77 -12.25
N LYS A 38 -5.43 16.01 -12.75
CA LYS A 38 -4.61 16.53 -13.85
C LYS A 38 -3.13 16.52 -13.46
N ASP A 39 -2.82 17.08 -12.30
CA ASP A 39 -1.47 17.11 -11.73
C ASP A 39 -0.90 15.71 -11.49
N PHE A 40 -1.75 14.77 -11.08
CA PHE A 40 -1.37 13.38 -10.92
C PHE A 40 -0.95 12.75 -12.26
N LEU A 41 -1.73 12.93 -13.32
CA LEU A 41 -1.39 12.41 -14.66
C LEU A 41 -0.10 13.02 -15.21
N LEU A 42 0.12 14.33 -14.99
CA LEU A 42 1.38 15.00 -15.33
C LEU A 42 2.56 14.41 -14.55
N THR A 43 2.38 14.11 -13.27
CA THR A 43 3.41 13.51 -12.41
C THR A 43 3.70 12.06 -12.82
N ALA A 44 2.69 11.29 -13.21
CA ALA A 44 2.84 9.89 -13.62
C ALA A 44 3.55 9.74 -14.98
N ARG A 45 3.37 10.70 -15.89
CA ARG A 45 4.06 10.73 -17.20
C ARG A 45 5.48 11.29 -17.14
N ARG A 46 5.87 11.84 -15.99
CA ARG A 46 7.15 12.51 -15.79
C ARG A 46 8.28 11.48 -15.73
N LYS A 47 9.41 11.78 -16.38
CA LYS A 47 10.58 10.87 -16.50
C LYS A 47 11.20 10.44 -15.16
N ASP A 48 10.91 11.16 -14.08
CA ASP A 48 11.38 10.88 -12.73
C ASP A 48 10.45 9.97 -11.92
N ALA A 49 9.26 9.64 -12.45
CA ALA A 49 8.37 8.67 -11.86
C ALA A 49 8.93 7.26 -12.07
N LYS A 50 9.25 6.57 -10.97
CA LYS A 50 9.85 5.22 -11.01
C LYS A 50 8.82 4.11 -10.81
N SER A 51 7.87 4.34 -9.92
CA SER A 51 6.86 3.33 -9.58
C SER A 51 5.61 3.99 -8.99
N VAL A 52 4.47 3.31 -9.15
CA VAL A 52 3.21 3.70 -8.53
C VAL A 52 2.78 2.59 -7.60
N LYS A 53 2.55 2.94 -6.33
CA LYS A 53 1.97 2.03 -5.34
C LYS A 53 0.50 2.39 -5.18
N ILE A 54 -0.38 1.45 -5.45
CA ILE A 54 -1.83 1.63 -5.29
C ILE A 54 -2.22 0.97 -3.97
N LYS A 55 -2.63 1.77 -2.99
CA LYS A 55 -3.13 1.28 -1.70
C LYS A 55 -4.65 1.41 -1.67
N LYS A 56 -5.34 0.28 -1.65
CA LYS A 56 -6.79 0.23 -1.47
C LYS A 56 -7.08 0.22 0.04
N ASN A 57 -7.84 1.19 0.54
CA ASN A 57 -8.49 1.12 1.84
C ASN A 57 -9.97 0.79 1.66
N LYS A 58 -10.72 0.68 2.76
CA LYS A 58 -12.17 0.42 2.73
C LYS A 58 -12.94 1.54 2.00
N ASP A 59 -12.61 2.79 2.31
CA ASP A 59 -13.38 3.96 1.88
C ASP A 59 -12.65 4.80 0.82
N ASN A 60 -11.35 4.60 0.65
CA ASN A 60 -10.55 5.38 -0.29
C ASN A 60 -9.42 4.57 -0.94
N VAL A 61 -9.05 4.96 -2.15
CA VAL A 61 -7.89 4.44 -2.87
C VAL A 61 -6.83 5.52 -2.90
N LYS A 62 -5.60 5.18 -2.49
CA LYS A 62 -4.46 6.09 -2.50
C LYS A 62 -3.49 5.66 -3.59
N PHE A 63 -3.27 6.53 -4.57
CA PHE A 63 -2.24 6.37 -5.58
C PHE A 63 -0.97 7.08 -5.11
N LYS A 64 0.06 6.30 -4.82
CA LYS A 64 1.35 6.81 -4.35
C LYS A 64 2.39 6.71 -5.46
N VAL A 65 2.73 7.83 -6.10
CA VAL A 65 3.78 7.88 -7.13
C VAL A 65 5.12 8.13 -6.45
N ARG A 66 6.08 7.24 -6.69
CA ARG A 66 7.47 7.43 -6.27
C ARG A 66 8.23 8.19 -7.35
N CYS A 67 8.59 9.43 -7.03
CA CYS A 67 9.52 10.22 -7.83
C CYS A 67 10.95 10.13 -7.26
N SER A 68 11.89 10.86 -7.85
CA SER A 68 13.27 10.93 -7.36
C SER A 68 13.35 11.43 -5.91
N ARG A 69 12.75 12.59 -5.63
CA ARG A 69 12.85 13.26 -4.32
C ARG A 69 11.64 13.03 -3.42
N TYR A 70 10.43 13.16 -3.94
CA TYR A 70 9.19 13.15 -3.16
C TYR A 70 8.34 11.91 -3.44
N LEU A 71 7.43 11.63 -2.51
CA LEU A 71 6.32 10.70 -2.72
C LEU A 71 5.04 11.52 -2.89
N TYR A 72 4.43 11.43 -4.07
CA TYR A 72 3.17 12.10 -4.34
C TYR A 72 2.01 11.17 -4.04
N THR A 73 1.02 11.64 -3.30
CA THR A 73 -0.17 10.86 -2.99
C THR A 73 -1.43 11.56 -3.49
N LEU A 74 -2.17 10.88 -4.37
CA LEU A 74 -3.54 11.24 -4.72
C LEU A 74 -4.49 10.34 -3.92
N VAL A 75 -5.47 10.94 -3.26
CA VAL A 75 -6.52 10.24 -2.52
C VAL A 75 -7.81 10.35 -3.31
N ILE A 76 -8.42 9.21 -3.63
CA ILE A 76 -9.69 9.14 -4.34
C ILE A 76 -10.69 8.37 -3.48
N THR A 77 -11.86 8.96 -3.26
CA THR A 77 -13.00 8.33 -2.58
C THR A 77 -13.80 7.44 -3.52
N ASP A 78 -13.98 7.88 -4.76
CA ASP A 78 -14.78 7.19 -5.77
C ASP A 78 -14.04 5.99 -6.38
N LYS A 79 -14.58 4.78 -6.17
CA LYS A 79 -13.99 3.52 -6.67
C LYS A 79 -13.97 3.46 -8.20
N GLU A 80 -15.04 3.93 -8.86
CA GLU A 80 -15.13 3.92 -10.32
C GLU A 80 -14.09 4.83 -10.98
N LYS A 81 -13.84 6.02 -10.42
CA LYS A 81 -12.79 6.93 -10.91
C LYS A 81 -11.41 6.32 -10.70
N ALA A 82 -11.19 5.62 -9.60
CA ALA A 82 -9.93 4.93 -9.33
C ALA A 82 -9.66 3.81 -10.35
N GLU A 83 -10.67 3.06 -10.78
CA GLU A 83 -10.53 2.02 -11.81
C GLU A 83 -10.18 2.62 -13.18
N LYS A 84 -10.85 3.70 -13.59
CA LYS A 84 -10.51 4.44 -14.81
C LYS A 84 -9.09 5.00 -14.79
N LEU A 85 -8.65 5.49 -13.62
CA LEU A 85 -7.29 6.00 -13.46
C LEU A 85 -6.23 4.92 -13.52
N LYS A 86 -6.52 3.72 -12.98
CA LYS A 86 -5.63 2.56 -13.15
C LYS A 86 -5.39 2.23 -14.62
N GLN A 87 -6.43 2.26 -15.44
CA GLN A 87 -6.33 2.00 -16.88
C GLN A 87 -5.60 3.11 -17.64
N SER A 88 -5.71 4.35 -17.14
CA SER A 88 -5.07 5.52 -17.76
C SER A 88 -3.57 5.66 -17.42
N LEU A 89 -3.05 4.81 -16.53
CA LEU A 89 -1.62 4.80 -16.21
C LEU A 89 -0.82 4.24 -17.39
N PRO A 90 0.34 4.84 -17.72
CA PRO A 90 1.17 4.35 -18.81
C PRO A 90 1.72 2.95 -18.50
N PRO A 91 1.64 1.98 -19.44
CA PRO A 91 2.02 0.57 -19.22
C PRO A 91 3.52 0.36 -18.95
N GLY A 92 4.36 1.37 -19.20
CA GLY A 92 5.80 1.34 -18.89
C GLY A 92 6.16 1.69 -17.43
N LEU A 93 5.18 2.08 -16.61
CA LEU A 93 5.42 2.48 -15.23
C LEU A 93 5.15 1.31 -14.28
N ALA A 94 6.10 0.99 -13.41
CA ALA A 94 5.97 -0.15 -12.50
C ALA A 94 4.84 0.07 -11.47
N VAL A 95 3.70 -0.61 -11.66
CA VAL A 95 2.54 -0.56 -10.75
C VAL A 95 2.65 -1.69 -9.73
N LYS A 96 2.62 -1.36 -8.44
CA LYS A 96 2.54 -2.32 -7.32
C LYS A 96 1.24 -2.12 -6.56
N GLU A 97 0.40 -3.14 -6.53
CA GLU A 97 -0.81 -3.14 -5.71
C GLU A 97 -0.49 -3.58 -4.27
N LEU A 98 -0.87 -2.73 -3.32
CA LEU A 98 -0.83 -3.03 -1.89
C LEU A 98 -2.26 -3.30 -1.43
N LYS A 99 -2.54 -4.56 -1.07
CA LYS A 99 -3.75 -4.92 -0.30
C LYS A 99 -3.65 -4.35 1.10
#